data_AF-A0A915MET0-F1
#
_entry.id   AF-A0A915MET0-F1
#
_cell.length_a   1.000
_cell.length_b   1.000
_cell.length_c   1.000
_cell.angle_alpha   90.00
_cell.angle_beta   90.00
_cell.angle_gamma   90.00
#
_symmetry.space_group_name_H-M   'P 1'
#
loop_
_entity.id
_entity.type
_entity.pdbx_description
1 polymer ?
#
loop_
_entity_poly.entity_id
_entity_poly.type
_entity_poly.pdbx_seq_one_letter_code
_entity_poly.pdbx_strand_id
1 'polypeptide(L)'
;VGDEVIKTHKCILAKNSKVFHRMFEQNGMTEAQNGEVIISDATPECVRAMLEFFYSGMVSDDKMKIHVYDIFAIAHKYQVEMLKYLCERFMSRNIGE
;
A
#
# COMPACT_ATOMS: atom_id res chain seq x y z
N VAL A 1 -7.34 -1.14 -9.69
CA VAL A 1 -6.22 -2.05 -9.37
C VAL A 1 -6.43 -3.27 -10.23
N GLY A 2 -5.69 -3.38 -11.33
CA GLY A 2 -6.16 -4.20 -12.46
C GLY A 2 -7.60 -3.81 -12.82
N ASP A 3 -8.50 -4.80 -12.86
CA ASP A 3 -9.91 -4.63 -13.22
C ASP A 3 -10.81 -4.23 -12.03
N GLU A 4 -10.27 -4.09 -10.81
CA GLU A 4 -11.05 -3.79 -9.61
C GLU A 4 -10.98 -2.32 -9.18
N VAL A 5 -12.14 -1.76 -8.80
CA VAL A 5 -12.24 -0.42 -8.22
C VAL A 5 -12.30 -0.51 -6.69
N ILE A 6 -11.36 0.15 -6.01
CA ILE A 6 -11.28 0.19 -4.55
C ILE A 6 -11.51 1.63 -4.08
N LYS A 7 -12.61 1.84 -3.36
CA LYS A 7 -12.94 3.17 -2.78
C LYS A 7 -12.16 3.37 -1.48
N THR A 8 -11.56 4.56 -1.32
CA THR A 8 -10.81 4.95 -0.12
C THR A 8 -10.75 6.47 0.01
N HIS A 9 -10.14 6.97 1.10
CA HIS A 9 -10.04 8.39 1.39
C HIS A 9 -8.67 8.96 0.99
N LYS A 10 -8.69 10.00 0.15
CA LYS A 10 -7.49 10.73 -0.31
C LYS A 10 -6.60 11.19 0.85
N CYS A 11 -7.19 11.70 1.93
CA CYS A 11 -6.47 12.15 3.11
C CYS A 11 -5.74 11.01 3.85
N ILE A 12 -6.34 9.81 3.92
CA ILE A 12 -5.74 8.64 4.56
C ILE A 12 -4.55 8.14 3.74
N LEU A 13 -4.70 8.07 2.41
CA LEU A 13 -3.61 7.74 1.50
C LEU A 13 -2.45 8.75 1.64
N ALA A 14 -2.74 10.05 1.58
CA ALA A 14 -1.75 11.13 1.67
C ALA A 14 -0.99 11.12 3.00
N LYS A 15 -1.69 10.85 4.11
CA LYS A 15 -1.07 10.82 5.44
C LYS A 15 -0.06 9.67 5.59
N ASN A 16 -0.33 8.52 4.99
CA ASN A 16 0.43 7.29 5.23
C ASN A 16 1.46 6.97 4.13
N SER A 17 1.50 7.75 3.04
CA SER A 17 2.42 7.53 1.93
C SER A 17 2.89 8.85 1.36
N LYS A 18 4.21 9.04 1.30
CA LYS A 18 4.84 10.20 0.67
C LYS A 18 4.51 10.30 -0.82
N VAL A 19 4.37 9.15 -1.49
CA VAL A 19 4.02 9.09 -2.92
C VAL A 19 2.60 9.57 -3.13
N PHE A 20 1.63 9.06 -2.37
CA PHE A 20 0.25 9.54 -2.45
C PHE A 20 0.14 11.01 -2.02
N HIS A 21 0.89 11.45 -1.01
CA HIS A 21 0.92 12.85 -0.61
C HIS A 21 1.31 13.77 -1.78
N ARG A 22 2.46 13.49 -2.42
CA ARG A 22 2.91 14.25 -3.60
C ARG A 22 1.94 14.14 -4.78
N MET A 23 1.38 12.94 -4.99
CA MET A 23 0.37 12.69 -6.03
C MET A 23 -0.84 13.62 -5.89
N PHE A 24 -1.16 14.03 -4.66
CA PHE A 24 -2.37 14.75 -4.33
C PHE A 24 -2.18 16.23 -4.02
N GLU A 25 -0.97 16.67 -3.68
CA GLU A 25 -0.62 18.07 -3.43
C GLU A 25 -0.44 18.89 -4.71
N GLN A 26 -0.02 18.27 -5.82
CA GLN A 26 0.21 19.00 -7.06
C GLN A 26 -1.11 19.27 -7.78
N ASN A 27 -1.51 20.55 -7.82
CA ASN A 27 -2.68 21.07 -8.56
C ASN A 27 -2.68 20.76 -10.09
N GLY A 28 -1.67 20.07 -10.61
CA GLY A 28 -1.49 19.76 -12.03
C GLY A 28 -1.45 18.27 -12.40
N MET A 29 -1.57 17.33 -11.46
CA MET A 29 -1.67 15.90 -11.80
C MET A 29 -3.12 15.46 -11.98
N THR A 30 -3.36 14.69 -13.04
CA THR A 30 -4.69 14.17 -13.41
C THR A 30 -5.32 13.38 -12.27
N GLU A 31 -4.53 12.65 -11.49
CA GLU A 31 -4.97 11.87 -10.33
C GLU A 31 -5.53 12.77 -9.22
N ALA A 32 -4.98 13.97 -9.05
CA ALA A 32 -5.47 14.94 -8.07
C ALA A 32 -6.82 15.53 -8.48
N GLN A 33 -7.08 15.65 -9.79
CA GLN A 33 -8.28 16.24 -10.39
C GLN A 33 -9.41 15.21 -10.61
N ASN A 34 -9.08 14.01 -11.08
CA ASN A 34 -10.04 12.94 -11.39
C ASN A 34 -10.40 12.12 -10.14
N GLY A 35 -9.58 12.15 -9.08
CA GLY A 35 -9.83 11.40 -7.85
C GLY A 35 -9.59 9.89 -7.99
N GLU A 36 -8.96 9.44 -9.07
CA GLU A 36 -8.67 8.05 -9.37
C GLU A 36 -7.17 7.83 -9.49
N VAL A 37 -6.69 6.69 -9.00
CA VAL A 37 -5.29 6.25 -9.13
C VAL A 37 -5.27 4.86 -9.76
N ILE A 38 -4.60 4.74 -10.90
CA ILE A 38 -4.43 3.47 -11.58
C ILE A 38 -3.20 2.77 -11.00
N ILE A 39 -3.42 1.55 -10.48
CA ILE A 39 -2.36 0.67 -9.99
C ILE A 39 -2.42 -0.60 -10.83
N SER A 40 -1.41 -0.80 -11.68
CA SER A 40 -1.33 -1.90 -12.65
C SER A 40 -0.30 -2.98 -12.25
N ASP A 41 0.59 -2.66 -11.32
CA ASP A 41 1.72 -3.51 -10.91
C ASP A 41 1.55 -4.09 -9.49
N ALA A 42 0.30 -4.22 -9.04
CA ALA A 42 -0.03 -4.87 -7.78
C ALA A 42 -1.39 -5.56 -7.86
N THR A 43 -1.55 -6.62 -7.08
CA THR A 43 -2.83 -7.33 -6.96
C THR A 43 -3.81 -6.55 -6.06
N PRO A 44 -5.13 -6.69 -6.28
CA PRO A 44 -6.14 -6.09 -5.42
C PRO A 44 -5.96 -6.46 -3.94
N GLU A 45 -5.55 -7.70 -3.65
CA GLU A 45 -5.31 -8.21 -2.30
C GLU A 45 -4.20 -7.41 -1.58
N CYS A 46 -3.11 -7.12 -2.29
CA CYS A 46 -1.99 -6.39 -1.72
C CYS A 46 -2.32 -4.92 -1.47
N VAL A 47 -3.06 -4.29 -2.40
CA VAL A 47 -3.57 -2.93 -2.19
C VAL A 47 -4.53 -2.90 -1.00
N ARG A 48 -5.41 -3.89 -0.85
CA ARG A 48 -6.29 -4.01 0.32
C ARG A 48 -5.53 -4.18 1.62
N ALA A 49 -4.46 -4.97 1.64
CA ALA A 49 -3.61 -5.13 2.83
C ALA A 49 -2.91 -3.82 3.20
N MET A 50 -2.39 -3.07 2.22
CA MET A 50 -1.81 -1.74 2.46
C MET A 50 -2.87 -0.75 2.99
N LEU A 51 -4.09 -0.77 2.45
CA LEU A 51 -5.18 0.07 2.93
C LEU A 51 -5.60 -0.32 4.35
N GLU A 52 -5.73 -1.61 4.65
CA GLU A 52 -5.99 -2.09 6.01
C GLU A 52 -4.95 -1.57 7.00
N PHE A 53 -3.67 -1.59 6.61
CA PHE A 53 -2.61 -0.97 7.39
C PHE A 53 -2.82 0.53 7.59
N PHE A 54 -3.26 1.27 6.56
CA PHE A 54 -3.51 2.72 6.69
C PHE A 54 -4.65 3.05 7.66
N TYR A 55 -5.67 2.20 7.76
CA TYR A 55 -6.82 2.42 8.65
C TYR A 55 -6.60 1.87 10.06
N SER A 56 -5.92 0.74 10.20
CA SER A 56 -5.80 0.02 11.47
C SER A 56 -4.40 0.06 12.10
N GLY A 57 -3.37 0.41 11.33
CA GLY A 57 -1.97 0.29 11.71
C GLY A 57 -1.44 -1.15 11.73
N MET A 58 -2.23 -2.12 11.27
CA MET A 58 -1.90 -3.55 11.33
C MET A 58 -2.24 -4.27 10.01
N VAL A 59 -1.60 -5.42 9.79
CA VAL A 59 -1.94 -6.38 8.73
C VAL A 59 -1.96 -7.75 9.39
N SER A 60 -2.98 -8.57 9.11
CA SER A 60 -3.10 -9.92 9.67
C SER A 60 -1.92 -10.81 9.27
N ASP A 61 -1.46 -11.65 10.19
CA ASP A 61 -0.39 -12.62 9.94
C ASP A 61 -0.70 -13.56 8.77
N ASP A 62 -1.95 -13.94 8.55
CA ASP A 62 -2.34 -14.80 7.42
C ASP A 62 -2.05 -14.13 6.06
N LYS A 63 -2.36 -12.82 5.94
CA LYS A 63 -2.01 -12.04 4.74
C LYS A 63 -0.52 -11.87 4.58
N MET A 64 0.22 -11.67 5.67
CA MET A 64 1.68 -11.61 5.63
C MET A 64 2.26 -12.94 5.16
N LYS A 65 1.83 -14.08 5.72
CA LYS A 65 2.30 -15.42 5.29
C LYS A 65 2.15 -15.66 3.80
N ILE A 66 1.01 -15.26 3.23
CA ILE A 66 0.68 -15.55 1.83
C ILE A 66 1.29 -14.50 0.88
N HIS A 67 1.31 -13.22 1.27
CA HIS A 67 1.55 -12.10 0.36
C HIS A 67 2.70 -11.16 0.79
N VAL A 68 3.56 -11.53 1.77
CA VAL A 68 4.58 -10.61 2.32
C VAL A 68 5.47 -9.97 1.26
N TYR A 69 5.86 -10.69 0.21
CA TYR A 69 6.72 -10.15 -0.85
C TYR A 69 6.02 -9.07 -1.68
N ASP A 70 4.76 -9.28 -2.02
CA ASP A 70 3.97 -8.32 -2.80
C ASP A 70 3.55 -7.12 -1.94
N ILE A 71 3.21 -7.35 -0.66
CA ILE A 71 2.95 -6.29 0.32
C ILE A 71 4.22 -5.46 0.53
N PHE A 72 5.39 -6.08 0.61
CA PHE A 72 6.67 -5.39 0.68
C PHE A 72 6.92 -4.55 -0.58
N ALA A 73 6.69 -5.11 -1.76
CA ALA A 73 6.89 -4.41 -3.03
C ALA A 73 6.02 -3.14 -3.13
N ILE A 74 4.74 -3.24 -2.78
CA ILE A 74 3.85 -2.07 -2.81
C ILE A 74 4.18 -1.07 -1.69
N ALA A 75 4.53 -1.53 -0.49
CA ALA A 75 4.96 -0.66 0.60
C ALA A 75 6.21 0.13 0.23
N HIS A 76 7.18 -0.52 -0.43
CA HIS A 76 8.38 0.12 -0.93
C HIS A 76 8.05 1.13 -2.04
N LYS A 77 7.25 0.74 -3.05
CA LYS A 77 6.85 1.60 -4.17
C LYS A 77 6.16 2.88 -3.69
N TYR A 78 5.23 2.76 -2.75
CA TYR A 78 4.47 3.89 -2.21
C TYR A 78 5.13 4.52 -0.97
N GLN A 79 6.36 4.15 -0.62
CA GLN A 79 7.13 4.70 0.49
C GLN A 79 6.38 4.68 1.84
N VAL A 80 5.77 3.53 2.14
CA VAL A 80 5.12 3.24 3.42
C VAL A 80 6.13 2.54 4.34
N GLU A 81 7.02 3.33 4.94
CA GLU A 81 8.19 2.79 5.67
C GLU A 81 7.84 1.82 6.80
N MET A 82 6.80 2.11 7.59
CA MET A 82 6.42 1.22 8.69
C MET A 82 5.90 -0.13 8.17
N LEU A 83 5.09 -0.14 7.11
CA LEU A 83 4.61 -1.40 6.51
C LEU A 83 5.76 -2.19 5.91
N LYS A 84 6.68 -1.51 5.21
CA LYS A 84 7.90 -2.12 4.66
C LYS A 84 8.72 -2.78 5.77
N TYR A 85 8.97 -2.08 6.89
CA TYR A 85 9.68 -2.61 8.05
C TYR A 85 8.98 -3.84 8.66
N LEU A 86 7.64 -3.83 8.74
CA LEU A 86 6.87 -4.98 9.22
C LEU A 86 7.06 -6.19 8.32
N CYS A 87 7.04 -6.01 7.00
CA CYS A 87 7.31 -7.09 6.04
C CYS A 87 8.75 -7.61 6.18
N GLU A 88 9.75 -6.74 6.29
CA GLU A 88 11.15 -7.12 6.51
C GLU A 88 11.31 -7.95 7.79
N ARG A 89 10.75 -7.47 8.90
CA ARG A 89 10.76 -8.18 10.18
C ARG A 89 10.05 -9.52 10.10
N PHE A 90 8.93 -9.59 9.39
CA PHE A 90 8.20 -10.84 9.16
C PHE A 90 9.06 -11.81 8.37
N MET A 91 9.64 -11.40 7.24
CA MET A 91 10.53 -12.24 6.43
C MET A 91 11.73 -12.71 7.24
N SER A 92 12.45 -11.83 7.95
CA SER A 92 13.63 -12.20 8.74
C SER A 92 13.36 -13.26 9.81
N ARG A 93 12.14 -13.30 10.38
CA ARG A 93 11.75 -14.33 11.36
C ARG A 93 11.52 -15.70 10.74
N ASN A 94 11.21 -15.75 9.45
CA ASN A 94 10.90 -16.97 8.71
C ASN A 94 12.06 -17.38 7.77
N ILE A 95 13.22 -16.71 7.85
CA ILE A 95 14.44 -17.16 7.17
C ILE A 95 14.94 -18.40 7.93
N GLY A 96 14.66 -19.59 7.40
CA GLY A 96 15.14 -20.86 7.94
C GLY A 96 14.08 -21.92 8.26
N GLU A 97 12.81 -21.68 7.95
CA GLU A 97 11.78 -22.74 7.86
C GLU A 97 11.79 -23.44 6.48
#